data_AF-A0A7G2LTR5-F1
#
_entry.id   AF-A0A7G2LTR5-F1
#
_cell.length_a   1.000
_cell.length_b   1.000
_cell.length_c   1.000
_cell.angle_alpha   90.00
_cell.angle_beta   90.00
_cell.angle_gamma   90.00
#
_symmetry.space_group_name_H-M   'P 1'
#
loop_
_entity.id
_entity.type
_entity.pdbx_description
1 polymer ?
#
loop_
_entity_poly.entity_id
_entity_poly.type
_entity_poly.pdbx_seq_one_letter_code
_entity_poly.pdbx_strand_id
1 'polypeptide(L)'
;MAEDWQQGGFGLYIHWPFCEAKCPYCDFNSHVSRTIDQRAWRDAYLSELQRAADETPGRVLNAVFFGGGTPSLMDPDVVADIISAIRRHWPTANDLEITLEANPGSVEAGRFAAYRQAG
;
A
#
# COMPACT_ATOMS: atom_id res chain seq x y z
N MET A 1 -7.37 8.04 31.56
CA MET A 1 -6.87 6.76 31.01
C MET A 1 -6.68 7.00 29.52
N ALA A 2 -5.51 6.69 28.96
CA ALA A 2 -5.34 6.72 27.51
C ALA A 2 -6.35 5.75 26.89
N GLU A 3 -7.04 6.16 25.82
CA GLU A 3 -8.03 5.30 25.17
C GLU A 3 -7.33 4.08 24.56
N ASP A 4 -7.98 2.91 24.57
CA ASP A 4 -7.37 1.65 24.12
C ASP A 4 -6.84 1.72 22.67
N TRP A 5 -7.48 2.53 21.82
CA TRP A 5 -7.00 2.77 20.45
C TRP A 5 -5.62 3.45 20.37
N GLN A 6 -5.19 4.15 21.43
CA GLN A 6 -3.86 4.79 21.51
C GLN A 6 -2.77 3.79 21.90
N GLN A 7 -3.11 2.72 22.63
CA GLN A 7 -2.17 1.67 23.03
C GLN A 7 -2.24 0.42 22.14
N GLY A 8 -3.36 0.23 21.45
CA GLY A 8 -3.55 -0.80 20.44
C GLY A 8 -2.74 -0.50 19.18
N GLY A 9 -2.23 -1.57 18.59
CA GLY A 9 -1.66 -1.57 17.25
C GLY A 9 -2.63 -1.05 16.19
N PHE A 10 -2.12 -0.70 15.01
CA PHE A 10 -2.97 -0.30 13.87
C PHE A 10 -2.53 -0.92 12.55
N GLY A 11 -3.38 -0.77 11.53
CA GLY A 11 -3.10 -1.18 10.16
C GLY A 11 -3.21 -0.02 9.19
N LEU A 12 -2.42 -0.06 8.11
CA LEU A 12 -2.51 0.87 7.00
C LEU A 12 -3.15 0.19 5.79
N TYR A 13 -4.12 0.88 5.17
CA TYR A 13 -4.67 0.51 3.87
C TYR A 13 -4.16 1.48 2.82
N ILE A 14 -3.46 0.97 1.80
CA ILE A 14 -2.96 1.76 0.68
C ILE A 14 -3.84 1.45 -0.53
N HIS A 15 -4.61 2.44 -0.96
CA HIS A 15 -5.53 2.30 -2.07
C HIS A 15 -4.82 2.60 -3.41
N TRP A 16 -4.73 1.61 -4.29
CA TRP A 16 -4.32 1.77 -5.68
C TRP A 16 -5.55 1.71 -6.59
N PRO A 17 -5.98 2.80 -7.22
CA PRO A 17 -7.29 2.84 -7.87
C PRO A 17 -7.29 2.32 -9.31
N PHE A 18 -6.20 1.75 -9.83
CA PHE A 18 -6.10 1.44 -11.26
C PHE A 18 -6.18 -0.04 -11.60
N CYS A 19 -6.94 -0.33 -12.66
CA CYS A 19 -7.02 -1.64 -13.29
C CYS A 19 -6.60 -1.55 -14.76
N GLU A 20 -6.11 -2.65 -15.32
CA GLU A 20 -5.89 -2.77 -16.77
C GLU A 20 -7.22 -2.76 -17.54
N ALA A 21 -8.25 -3.41 -16.98
CA ALA A 21 -9.60 -3.43 -17.51
C ALA A 21 -10.63 -3.47 -16.37
N LYS A 22 -11.85 -2.96 -16.63
CA LYS A 22 -12.95 -3.02 -15.66
C LYS A 22 -13.70 -4.34 -15.85
N CYS A 23 -13.77 -5.15 -14.80
CA CYS A 23 -14.60 -6.35 -14.82
C CYS A 23 -16.09 -5.94 -14.82
N PRO A 24 -16.98 -6.67 -15.52
CA PRO A 24 -18.40 -6.27 -15.65
C PRO A 24 -19.17 -6.29 -14.33
N TYR A 25 -18.64 -6.96 -13.31
CA TYR A 25 -19.20 -7.04 -11.96
C TYR A 25 -18.48 -6.12 -10.96
N CYS A 26 -17.46 -5.36 -11.38
CA CYS A 26 -16.62 -4.60 -10.46
C CYS A 26 -17.33 -3.31 -10.02
N ASP A 27 -17.69 -3.24 -8.73
CA ASP A 27 -18.22 -2.05 -8.06
C ASP A 27 -17.20 -1.40 -7.09
N PHE A 28 -15.94 -1.83 -7.17
CA PHE A 28 -14.87 -1.17 -6.42
C PHE A 28 -14.56 0.21 -7.00
N ASN A 29 -14.08 1.10 -6.13
CA ASN A 29 -13.47 2.36 -6.54
C ASN A 29 -12.20 2.04 -7.33
N SER A 30 -12.37 1.90 -8.64
CA SER A 30 -11.29 1.60 -9.56
C SER A 30 -11.57 2.15 -10.94
N HIS A 31 -10.48 2.50 -11.63
CA HIS A 31 -10.48 3.20 -12.90
C HIS A 31 -9.57 2.48 -13.88
N VAL A 32 -10.01 2.43 -15.14
CA VAL A 32 -9.16 1.95 -16.22
C VAL A 32 -8.34 3.13 -16.72
N SER A 33 -7.02 3.01 -16.65
CA SER A 33 -6.11 3.99 -17.24
C SER A 33 -5.03 3.28 -18.06
N ARG A 34 -4.80 3.76 -19.28
CA ARG A 34 -3.73 3.25 -20.16
C ARG A 34 -2.36 3.78 -19.77
N THR A 35 -2.33 4.94 -19.12
CA THR A 35 -1.10 5.63 -18.73
C THR A 35 -1.28 6.16 -17.32
N ILE A 36 -0.39 5.73 -16.43
CA ILE A 36 -0.39 6.12 -15.03
C ILE A 36 1.00 6.68 -14.74
N ASP A 37 1.06 7.93 -14.28
CA ASP A 37 2.32 8.48 -13.76
C ASP A 37 2.53 7.93 -12.35
N GLN A 38 3.12 6.74 -12.27
CA GLN A 38 3.32 6.07 -10.98
C GLN A 38 4.26 6.86 -10.05
N ARG A 39 5.15 7.71 -10.59
CA ARG A 39 6.02 8.57 -9.77
C ARG A 39 5.21 9.68 -9.09
N ALA A 40 4.30 10.32 -9.83
CA ALA A 40 3.40 11.29 -9.22
C ALA A 40 2.52 10.66 -8.13
N TRP A 41 2.02 9.43 -8.34
CA TRP A 41 1.29 8.68 -7.33
C TRP A 41 2.15 8.30 -6.13
N ARG A 42 3.37 7.82 -6.35
CA ARG A 42 4.35 7.58 -5.29
C ARG A 42 4.53 8.83 -4.43
N ASP A 43 4.83 9.97 -5.04
CA ASP A 43 5.10 11.21 -4.31
C ASP A 43 3.88 11.65 -3.49
N ALA A 44 2.66 11.45 -4.02
CA ALA A 44 1.42 11.68 -3.30
C ALA A 44 1.27 10.73 -2.09
N TYR A 45 1.53 9.43 -2.23
CA TYR A 45 1.51 8.48 -1.12
C TYR A 45 2.52 8.85 -0.03
N LEU A 46 3.76 9.20 -0.42
CA LEU A 46 4.80 9.58 0.53
C LEU A 46 4.42 10.83 1.33
N SER A 47 3.82 11.83 0.66
CA SER A 47 3.30 13.03 1.32
C SER A 47 2.19 12.71 2.31
N GLU A 48 1.25 11.84 1.92
CA GLU A 48 0.11 11.47 2.77
C GLU A 48 0.54 10.60 3.96
N LEU A 49 1.51 9.71 3.79
CA LEU A 49 2.09 8.92 4.88
C LEU A 49 2.75 9.81 5.93
N GLN A 50 3.50 10.84 5.50
CA GLN A 50 4.08 11.82 6.42
C GLN A 50 2.97 12.53 7.22
N ARG A 51 1.94 13.06 6.54
CA ARG A 51 0.80 13.72 7.21
C ARG A 51 0.11 12.80 8.21
N ALA A 52 -0.17 11.55 7.83
CA ALA A 52 -0.79 10.57 8.71
C ALA A 52 0.09 10.21 9.91
N ALA A 53 1.42 10.17 9.74
CA ALA A 53 2.36 9.90 10.80
C ALA A 53 2.39 11.01 11.86
N ASP A 54 2.32 12.26 11.42
CA ASP A 54 2.26 13.43 12.30
C ASP A 54 0.99 13.43 13.17
N GLU A 55 -0.11 12.84 12.68
CA GLU A 55 -1.38 12.70 13.40
C GLU A 55 -1.45 11.44 14.29
N THR A 56 -0.52 10.49 14.11
CA THR A 56 -0.53 9.19 14.81
C THR A 56 0.80 8.84 15.52
N PRO A 57 1.45 9.78 16.22
CA PRO A 57 2.76 9.55 16.81
C PRO A 57 2.71 8.46 17.90
N GLY A 58 3.79 7.69 18.01
CA GLY A 58 4.00 6.72 19.10
C GLY A 58 3.18 5.43 18.99
N ARG A 59 2.41 5.23 17.93
CA ARG A 59 1.65 3.99 17.68
C ARG A 59 2.48 2.95 16.94
N VAL A 60 2.30 1.67 17.27
CA VAL A 60 2.95 0.54 16.60
C VAL A 60 2.10 0.07 15.43
N LEU A 61 2.72 -0.08 14.26
CA LEU A 61 2.07 -0.60 13.06
C LEU A 61 2.21 -2.12 12.98
N ASN A 62 1.08 -2.81 12.75
CA ASN A 62 1.00 -4.28 12.72
C ASN A 62 0.74 -4.85 11.34
N ALA A 63 0.06 -4.11 10.47
CA ALA A 63 -0.31 -4.58 9.14
C ALA A 63 -0.31 -3.46 8.10
N VAL A 64 0.07 -3.81 6.87
CA VAL A 64 -0.10 -2.96 5.68
C VAL A 64 -0.80 -3.78 4.61
N PHE A 65 -1.90 -3.26 4.07
CA PHE A 65 -2.64 -3.89 3.00
C PHE A 65 -2.72 -2.97 1.78
N PHE A 66 -2.19 -3.42 0.65
CA PHE A 66 -2.36 -2.77 -0.65
C PHE A 66 -3.56 -3.37 -1.37
N GLY A 67 -4.57 -2.55 -1.66
CA GLY A 67 -5.80 -3.00 -2.32
C GLY A 67 -6.42 -1.97 -3.26
N GLY A 68 -7.56 -2.29 -3.84
CA GLY A 68 -8.39 -1.35 -4.61
C GLY A 68 -8.71 -1.84 -6.02
N GLY A 69 -8.01 -1.30 -6.99
CA GLY A 69 -8.03 -1.76 -8.38
C GLY A 69 -7.19 -3.02 -8.54
N THR A 70 -5.96 -2.88 -9.00
CA THR A 70 -5.03 -4.01 -9.15
C THR A 70 -3.63 -3.59 -8.72
N PRO A 71 -3.33 -3.61 -7.39
CA PRO A 71 -2.03 -3.21 -6.85
C PRO A 71 -0.82 -3.95 -7.44
N SER A 72 -0.99 -5.19 -7.92
CA SER A 72 0.05 -5.93 -8.67
C SER A 72 0.46 -5.28 -10.01
N LEU A 73 -0.22 -4.21 -10.44
CA LEU A 73 0.20 -3.36 -11.54
C LEU A 73 1.13 -2.21 -11.11
N MET A 74 1.35 -2.01 -9.82
CA MET A 74 2.32 -1.04 -9.31
C MET A 74 3.74 -1.47 -9.69
N ASP A 75 4.58 -0.49 -10.02
CA ASP A 75 6.01 -0.66 -10.14
C ASP A 75 6.56 -1.13 -8.78
N PRO A 76 7.35 -2.23 -8.72
CA PRO A 76 7.97 -2.67 -7.47
C PRO A 76 8.75 -1.58 -6.73
N ASP A 77 9.39 -0.64 -7.45
CA ASP A 77 10.12 0.46 -6.81
C ASP A 77 9.18 1.40 -6.06
N VAL A 78 7.97 1.62 -6.56
CA VAL A 78 6.94 2.43 -5.87
C VAL A 78 6.47 1.74 -4.59
N VAL A 79 6.25 0.42 -4.66
CA VAL A 79 5.87 -0.37 -3.47
C VAL A 79 6.99 -0.34 -2.44
N ALA A 80 8.25 -0.50 -2.87
CA ALA A 80 9.42 -0.42 -1.99
C ALA A 80 9.59 0.95 -1.34
N ASP A 81 9.41 2.04 -2.10
CA ASP A 81 9.47 3.41 -1.59
C ASP A 81 8.38 3.64 -0.51
N ILE A 82 7.16 3.13 -0.71
CA ILE A 82 6.07 3.20 0.26
C ILE A 82 6.39 2.41 1.53
N ILE A 83 6.80 1.15 1.42
CA ILE A 83 7.14 0.31 2.57
C ILE A 83 8.31 0.92 3.37
N SER A 84 9.32 1.43 2.66
CA SER A 84 10.46 2.14 3.26
C SER A 84 9.99 3.37 4.04
N ALA A 85 9.10 4.18 3.47
CA ALA A 85 8.54 5.34 4.16
C ALA A 85 7.75 4.95 5.40
N ILE A 86 6.89 3.93 5.32
CA ILE A 86 6.14 3.39 6.46
C ILE A 86 7.08 3.01 7.60
N ARG A 87 8.15 2.27 7.33
CA ARG A 87 9.14 1.86 8.35
C ARG A 87 9.94 3.03 8.94
N ARG A 88 10.06 4.15 8.22
CA ARG A 88 10.69 5.38 8.73
C ARG A 88 9.77 6.18 9.65
N HIS A 89 8.47 6.18 9.35
CA HIS A 89 7.51 7.02 10.06
C HIS A 89 6.98 6.38 11.35
N TRP A 90 6.83 5.05 11.40
CA TRP A 90 6.29 4.35 12.56
C TRP A 90 7.19 3.23 13.08
N PRO A 91 7.20 2.97 14.39
CA PRO A 91 7.66 1.68 14.91
C PRO A 91 6.76 0.58 14.35
N THR A 92 7.37 -0.52 13.89
CA THR A 92 6.65 -1.66 13.30
C THR A 92 6.76 -2.87 14.22
N ALA A 93 5.71 -3.70 14.22
CA ALA A 93 5.74 -4.98 14.92
C ALA A 93 6.83 -5.90 14.32
N ASN A 94 7.41 -6.78 15.14
CA ASN A 94 8.43 -7.73 14.67
C ASN A 94 7.87 -8.71 13.63
N ASP A 95 6.57 -8.97 13.69
CA ASP A 95 5.76 -9.80 12.81
C ASP A 95 4.86 -8.95 11.90
N LEU A 96 5.31 -7.75 11.52
CA LEU A 96 4.60 -6.88 10.58
C LEU A 96 4.13 -7.66 9.35
N GLU A 97 2.81 -7.69 9.14
CA GLU A 97 2.21 -8.28 7.96
C GLU A 97 2.13 -7.25 6.83
N ILE A 98 2.62 -7.60 5.64
CA ILE A 98 2.45 -6.81 4.43
C ILE A 98 1.79 -7.69 3.37
N THR A 99 0.62 -7.27 2.89
CA THR A 99 -0.18 -8.01 1.92
C THR A 99 -0.58 -7.10 0.75
N LEU A 100 -0.72 -7.69 -0.43
CA LEU A 100 -1.01 -6.97 -1.66
C LEU A 100 -1.96 -7.79 -2.54
N GLU A 101 -3.05 -7.17 -2.99
CA GLU A 101 -4.00 -7.80 -3.92
C GLU A 101 -3.38 -7.94 -5.32
N ALA A 102 -3.53 -9.13 -5.91
CA ALA A 102 -3.07 -9.43 -7.26
C ALA A 102 -4.17 -10.04 -8.12
N ASN A 103 -4.19 -9.70 -9.42
CA ASN A 103 -4.99 -10.41 -10.40
C ASN A 103 -4.16 -11.62 -10.92
N PRO A 104 -4.77 -12.79 -11.23
CA PRO A 104 -4.04 -13.97 -11.72
C PRO A 104 -3.42 -13.86 -13.14
N GLY A 105 -2.94 -12.69 -13.59
CA GLY A 105 -2.34 -12.49 -14.91
C GLY A 105 -0.84 -12.83 -14.99
N SER A 106 -0.38 -13.29 -16.16
CA SER A 106 1.03 -13.67 -16.40
C SER A 106 2.00 -12.48 -16.36
N VAL A 107 1.51 -11.26 -16.60
CA VAL A 107 2.31 -10.03 -16.56
C VAL A 107 2.73 -9.67 -15.12
N GLU A 108 1.92 -10.05 -14.13
CA GLU A 108 2.10 -9.70 -12.72
C GLU A 108 3.06 -10.64 -12.01
N ALA A 109 3.11 -11.91 -12.44
CA ALA A 109 3.95 -12.94 -11.83
C ALA A 109 5.46 -12.58 -11.82
N GLY A 110 5.92 -11.88 -12.85
CA GLY A 110 7.32 -11.41 -12.94
C GLY A 110 7.69 -10.39 -11.86
N ARG A 111 6.72 -9.75 -11.21
CA ARG A 111 6.94 -8.70 -10.19
C ARG A 111 6.95 -9.24 -8.77
N PHE A 112 6.41 -10.44 -8.53
CA PHE A 112 6.26 -10.99 -7.18
C PHE A 112 7.58 -11.16 -6.43
N ALA A 113 8.67 -11.52 -7.14
CA ALA A 113 9.99 -11.59 -6.54
C ALA A 113 10.48 -10.22 -6.05
N ALA A 114 10.21 -9.16 -6.81
CA ALA A 114 10.57 -7.79 -6.43
C ALA A 114 9.69 -7.26 -5.29
N TYR A 115 8.39 -7.59 -5.27
CA TYR A 115 7.53 -7.27 -4.13
C TYR A 115 8.02 -7.93 -2.84
N ARG A 116 8.38 -9.21 -2.90
CA ARG A 116 8.94 -9.92 -1.74
C ARG A 116 10.28 -9.34 -1.26
N GLN A 117 11.07 -8.74 -2.17
CA GLN A 117 12.29 -8.03 -1.80
C GLN A 117 11.99 -6.67 -1.16
N ALA A 118 10.91 -6.01 -1.57
CA ALA A 118 10.46 -4.74 -1.01
C ALA A 118 9.97 -4.87 0.44
N GLY A 119 9.38 -6.02 0.81
CA GLY A 119 8.95 -6.33 2.17
C GLY A 119 7.80 -7.33 2.21
#